data_AF-A0A531D3N3-F1
#
_entry.id   AF-A0A531D3N3-F1
#
_cell.length_a   1.000
_cell.length_b   1.000
_cell.length_c   1.000
_cell.angle_alpha   90.00
_cell.angle_beta   90.00
_cell.angle_gamma   90.00
#
_symmetry.space_group_name_H-M   'P 1'
#
loop_
_entity.id
_entity.type
_entity.pdbx_description
1 polymer ?
#
loop_
_entity_poly.entity_id
_entity_poly.type
_entity_poly.pdbx_seq_one_letter_code
_entity_poly.pdbx_strand_id
1 'polypeptide(L)'
;MAEIGFDKFADAFQQRLDQLGYSLRVAEEKWPETDRAMLSRAINGKTLSAGNYLLLCEYAGLDPYRYLARNPRRRTTVKSILDQMVTPSDKRETRDEIARMRVNSR
;
A
#
# COMPACT_ATOMS: atom_id res chain seq x y z
N MET A 1 0.74 11.13 -1.55
CA MET A 1 0.59 10.38 -0.29
C MET A 1 0.24 8.95 -0.64
N ALA A 2 0.78 7.97 0.09
CA ALA A 2 0.20 6.64 0.10
C ALA A 2 -1.16 6.74 0.79
N GLU A 3 -2.19 6.15 0.20
CA GLU A 3 -3.52 6.11 0.81
C GLU A 3 -3.60 4.84 1.65
N ILE A 4 -4.16 4.92 2.86
CA ILE A 4 -4.40 3.75 3.71
C ILE A 4 -5.79 3.22 3.35
N GLY A 5 -5.88 1.91 3.09
CA GLY A 5 -7.15 1.21 2.95
C GLY A 5 -7.79 1.01 4.33
N PHE A 6 -8.41 2.06 4.86
CA PHE A 6 -8.99 2.05 6.21
C PHE A 6 -10.08 0.99 6.41
N ASP A 7 -10.80 0.61 5.34
CA ASP A 7 -11.78 -0.49 5.41
C ASP A 7 -11.11 -1.83 5.74
N LYS A 8 -10.01 -2.16 5.04
CA LYS A 8 -9.24 -3.40 5.29
C LYS A 8 -8.58 -3.40 6.66
N PHE A 9 -8.11 -2.22 7.09
CA PHE A 9 -7.58 -2.05 8.43
C PHE A 9 -8.66 -2.28 9.48
N ALA A 10 -9.87 -1.74 9.29
CA ALA A 10 -10.99 -1.92 10.22
C ALA A 10 -11.36 -3.39 10.40
N ASP A 11 -11.46 -4.15 9.31
CA ASP A 11 -11.76 -5.58 9.36
C ASP A 11 -10.68 -6.35 10.15
N ALA A 12 -9.41 -6.09 9.85
CA ALA A 12 -8.30 -6.75 10.53
C ALA A 12 -8.20 -6.35 12.01
N PHE A 13 -8.48 -5.08 12.32
CA PHE A 13 -8.47 -4.55 13.67
C PHE A 13 -9.63 -5.13 14.50
N GLN A 14 -10.83 -5.23 13.94
CA GLN A 14 -11.97 -5.89 14.58
C GLN A 14 -11.67 -7.37 14.86
N GLN A 15 -11.17 -8.11 13.86
CA GLN A 15 -10.78 -9.51 14.04
C GLN A 15 -9.72 -9.67 15.15
N ARG A 16 -8.79 -8.71 15.25
CA ARG A 16 -7.77 -8.73 16.28
C ARG A 16 -8.36 -8.47 17.67
N LEU A 17 -9.28 -7.53 17.81
CA LEU A 17 -10.01 -7.31 19.06
C LEU A 17 -10.79 -8.56 19.49
N ASP A 18 -11.46 -9.21 18.54
CA ASP A 18 -12.22 -10.43 18.79
C ASP A 18 -11.31 -11.57 19.27
N GLN A 19 -10.12 -11.75 18.66
CA GLN A 19 -9.11 -12.72 19.10
C GLN A 19 -8.60 -12.45 20.51
N LEU A 20 -8.47 -11.18 20.89
CA LEU A 20 -8.07 -10.78 22.23
C LEU A 20 -9.22 -10.86 23.25
N GLY A 21 -10.47 -11.04 22.78
CA GLY A 21 -11.67 -10.96 23.61
C GLY A 21 -11.96 -9.55 24.10
N TYR A 22 -11.49 -8.52 23.39
CA TYR A 22 -11.59 -7.14 23.82
C TYR A 22 -12.85 -6.49 23.26
N SER A 23 -13.70 -5.98 24.15
CA SER A 23 -14.67 -4.94 23.78
C SER A 23 -13.95 -3.60 23.62
N LEU A 24 -14.55 -2.61 22.95
CA LEU A 24 -13.98 -1.26 22.86
C LEU A 24 -13.67 -0.65 24.23
N ARG A 25 -14.49 -0.94 25.24
CA ARG A 25 -14.26 -0.48 26.61
C ARG A 25 -13.01 -1.11 27.21
N VAL A 26 -12.86 -2.42 27.03
CA VAL A 26 -11.70 -3.16 27.52
C VAL A 26 -10.44 -2.73 26.77
N ALA A 27 -10.52 -2.51 25.46
CA ALA A 27 -9.41 -1.99 24.67
C ALA A 27 -8.95 -0.61 25.16
N GLU A 28 -9.89 0.30 25.43
CA GLU A 28 -9.60 1.63 26.03
C GLU A 28 -8.91 1.50 27.40
N GLU A 29 -9.36 0.58 28.26
CA GLU A 29 -8.73 0.32 29.56
C GLU A 29 -7.34 -0.33 29.44
N LYS A 30 -7.10 -1.12 28.38
CA LYS A 30 -5.83 -1.85 28.16
C LYS A 30 -4.80 -1.04 27.38
N TRP A 31 -5.23 -0.09 26.56
CA TRP A 31 -4.39 0.72 25.70
C TRP A 31 -4.51 2.20 26.13
N PRO A 32 -3.69 2.64 27.10
CA PRO A 32 -3.89 3.90 27.81
C PRO A 32 -3.71 5.14 26.93
N GLU A 33 -3.03 5.03 25.79
CA GLU A 33 -2.85 6.12 24.82
C GLU A 33 -3.98 6.18 23.78
N THR A 34 -5.00 5.34 23.91
CA THR A 34 -6.17 5.31 23.02
C THR A 34 -7.41 5.85 23.72
N ASP A 35 -8.31 6.42 22.94
CA ASP A 35 -9.62 6.87 23.41
C ASP A 35 -10.75 6.13 22.66
N ARG A 36 -11.93 6.10 23.26
CA ARG A 36 -13.09 5.41 22.68
C ARG A 36 -13.49 5.91 21.29
N ALA A 37 -13.30 7.20 20.99
CA ALA A 37 -13.62 7.75 19.68
C ALA A 37 -12.61 7.30 18.63
N MET A 38 -11.33 7.22 18.97
CA MET A 38 -10.27 6.66 18.14
C MET A 38 -10.54 5.19 17.79
N LEU A 39 -10.84 4.36 18.80
CA LEU A 39 -11.15 2.94 18.61
C LEU A 39 -12.42 2.75 17.79
N SER A 40 -13.47 3.56 18.04
CA SER A 40 -14.69 3.56 17.25
C SER A 40 -14.43 3.93 15.79
N ARG A 41 -13.59 4.94 15.52
CA ARG A 41 -13.20 5.30 14.16
C ARG A 41 -12.45 4.18 13.45
N ALA A 42 -11.56 3.50 14.17
CA ALA A 42 -10.79 2.37 13.64
C ALA A 42 -11.70 1.22 13.18
N ILE A 43 -12.64 0.77 14.01
CA ILE A 43 -13.54 -0.34 13.64
C ILE A 43 -14.56 0.04 12.55
N ASN A 44 -14.86 1.34 12.38
CA ASN A 44 -15.80 1.84 11.39
C ASN A 44 -15.13 2.26 10.06
N GLY A 45 -13.84 1.94 9.86
CA GLY A 45 -13.10 2.26 8.64
C GLY A 45 -12.93 3.77 8.39
N LYS A 46 -13.06 4.60 9.43
CA LYS A 46 -12.91 6.05 9.28
C LYS A 46 -11.45 6.42 9.15
N THR A 47 -11.18 7.49 8.44
CA THR A 47 -9.84 8.07 8.31
C THR A 47 -9.27 8.41 9.68
N LEU A 48 -8.06 7.92 9.95
CA LEU A 48 -7.27 8.24 11.12
C LEU A 48 -6.08 9.12 10.75
N SER A 49 -5.56 9.87 11.71
CA SER A 49 -4.24 10.49 11.57
C SER A 49 -3.18 9.39 11.42
N ALA A 50 -2.04 9.72 10.80
CA ALA A 50 -0.94 8.76 10.65
C ALA A 50 -0.44 8.25 12.02
N GLY A 51 -0.38 9.12 13.02
CA GLY A 51 0.01 8.75 14.39
C GLY A 51 -0.96 7.74 15.02
N ASN A 52 -2.26 8.03 15.01
CA ASN A 52 -3.26 7.13 15.60
C ASN A 52 -3.29 5.78 14.88
N TYR A 53 -3.14 5.78 13.56
CA TYR A 53 -3.05 4.55 12.78
C TYR A 53 -1.86 3.68 13.20
N LEU A 54 -0.66 4.27 13.31
CA LEU A 54 0.54 3.54 13.71
C LEU A 54 0.45 3.04 15.15
N LEU A 55 -0.08 3.85 16.06
CA LEU A 55 -0.30 3.48 17.46
C LEU A 55 -1.22 2.26 17.57
N LEU A 56 -2.34 2.26 16.84
CA LEU A 56 -3.26 1.13 16.84
C LEU A 56 -2.65 -0.12 16.18
N CYS A 57 -1.80 0.05 15.17
CA CYS A 57 -1.05 -1.06 14.59
C CYS A 57 -0.08 -1.66 15.62
N GLU A 58 0.63 -0.84 16.38
CA GLU A 58 1.53 -1.29 17.44
C GLU A 58 0.78 -2.08 18.51
N TYR A 59 -0.29 -1.51 19.07
CA TYR A 59 -1.09 -2.17 20.11
C TYR A 59 -1.75 -3.46 19.65
N ALA A 60 -2.28 -3.47 18.43
CA ALA A 60 -2.94 -4.66 17.87
C ALA A 60 -1.92 -5.69 17.34
N GLY A 61 -0.64 -5.35 17.22
CA GLY A 61 0.38 -6.20 16.59
C GLY A 61 0.14 -6.40 15.09
N LEU A 62 -0.39 -5.37 14.40
CA LEU A 62 -0.65 -5.38 12.97
C LEU A 62 0.49 -4.71 12.22
N ASP A 63 0.83 -5.26 11.05
CA ASP A 63 1.82 -4.65 10.16
C ASP A 63 1.19 -3.47 9.39
N PRO A 64 1.65 -2.22 9.61
CA PRO A 64 1.06 -1.04 8.98
C PRO A 64 1.26 -0.99 7.46
N TYR A 65 2.22 -1.74 6.90
CA TYR A 65 2.46 -1.74 5.46
C TYR A 65 1.44 -2.59 4.69
N ARG A 66 0.73 -3.52 5.37
CA ARG A 66 -0.29 -4.38 4.74
C ARG A 66 -1.51 -3.62 4.25
N TYR A 67 -1.81 -2.49 4.88
CA TYR A 67 -3.01 -1.70 4.57
C TYR A 67 -2.71 -0.50 3.66
N LEU A 68 -1.50 -0.40 3.12
CA LEU A 68 -1.18 0.62 2.13
C LEU A 68 -1.91 0.31 0.82
N ALA A 69 -2.87 1.16 0.46
CA ALA A 69 -3.49 1.13 -0.84
C ALA A 69 -2.51 1.69 -1.87
N ARG A 70 -2.24 0.90 -2.91
CA ARG A 70 -1.55 1.38 -4.10
C ARG A 70 -2.52 2.28 -4.86
N ASN A 71 -2.23 3.57 -4.93
CA ASN A 71 -3.02 4.49 -5.72
C ASN A 71 -2.96 4.05 -7.21
N PRO A 72 -4.08 3.63 -7.82
CA PRO A 72 -4.09 3.12 -9.19
C PRO A 72 -3.72 4.19 -10.23
N ARG A 73 -3.92 5.48 -9.90
CA ARG A 73 -3.54 6.63 -10.75
C ARG A 73 -2.05 6.90 -10.78
N ARG A 74 -1.26 6.30 -9.87
CA ARG A 74 0.21 6.39 -9.82
C ARG A 74 0.90 5.14 -10.37
N ARG A 75 0.22 4.34 -11.20
CA ARG A 75 0.92 3.32 -11.97
C ARG A 75 1.86 4.01 -12.94
N THR A 76 3.16 3.94 -12.66
CA THR A 76 4.19 4.19 -13.65
C THR A 76 4.01 3.19 -14.78
N THR A 77 3.57 3.68 -15.93
CA THR A 77 3.42 2.88 -17.15
C THR A 77 4.67 2.99 -18.00
N VAL A 78 4.91 2.02 -18.90
CA VAL A 78 5.99 2.12 -19.88
C VAL A 78 5.89 3.43 -20.67
N LYS A 79 4.66 3.86 -20.99
CA LYS A 79 4.39 5.16 -21.62
C LYS A 79 4.89 6.34 -20.79
N SER A 80 4.52 6.41 -19.51
CA SER A 80 4.98 7.52 -18.65
C SER A 80 6.49 7.51 -18.41
N ILE A 81 7.13 6.34 -18.48
CA ILE A 81 8.60 6.23 -18.43
C ILE A 81 9.19 6.83 -19.70
N LEU A 82 8.71 6.41 -20.88
CA LEU A 82 9.15 6.94 -22.17
C LEU A 82 8.99 8.46 -22.27
N ASP A 83 7.86 9.00 -21.79
CA ASP A 83 7.59 10.44 -21.78
C ASP A 83 8.56 11.23 -20.88
N GLN A 84 9.23 10.58 -19.92
CA GLN A 84 10.21 11.18 -18.99
C GLN A 84 11.65 10.78 -19.31
N MET A 85 11.90 10.05 -20.39
CA MET A 85 13.26 9.67 -20.79
C MET A 85 13.98 10.88 -21.38
N VAL A 86 15.00 11.35 -20.65
CA VAL A 86 15.90 12.44 -21.09
C VAL A 86 16.86 11.95 -22.19
N THR A 87 17.08 10.64 -22.27
CA THR A 87 17.91 10.02 -23.31
C THR A 87 17.00 9.42 -24.39
N PRO A 88 17.12 9.82 -25.66
CA PRO A 88 16.39 9.18 -26.75
C PRO A 88 16.74 7.70 -26.80
N SER A 89 15.71 6.85 -26.92
CA SER A 89 15.90 5.43 -27.22
C SER A 89 16.46 5.29 -28.63
N ASP A 90 17.75 4.97 -28.75
CA ASP A 90 18.37 4.76 -30.05
C ASP A 90 18.13 3.32 -30.57
N LYS A 91 18.10 3.17 -31.90
CA LYS A 91 17.97 1.84 -32.52
C LYS A 91 19.27 1.08 -32.32
N ARG A 92 19.19 -0.12 -31.76
CA ARG A 92 20.33 -1.06 -31.72
C ARG A 92 20.67 -1.48 -33.14
N GLU A 93 21.77 -0.95 -33.69
CA GLU A 93 22.25 -1.24 -35.06
C GLU A 93 22.43 -2.74 -35.32
N THR A 94 22.80 -3.50 -34.29
CA THR A 94 23.18 -4.92 -34.40
C THR A 94 22.03 -5.84 -34.82
N ARG A 95 20.76 -5.44 -34.63
CA ARG A 95 19.61 -6.31 -35.00
C ARG A 95 19.36 -6.37 -36.50
N ASP A 96 19.64 -5.27 -37.22
CA ASP A 96 19.49 -5.21 -38.67
C ASP A 96 20.63 -5.96 -39.38
N GLU A 97 21.85 -5.98 -38.83
CA GLU A 97 22.95 -6.78 -39.39
C GLU A 97 22.67 -8.29 -39.30
N ILE A 98 22.17 -8.78 -38.16
CA ILE A 98 21.81 -10.19 -38.00
C ILE A 98 20.67 -10.58 -38.95
N ALA A 99 19.70 -9.70 -39.17
CA ALA A 99 18.62 -9.92 -40.13
C ALA A 99 19.13 -9.96 -41.58
N ARG A 100 20.06 -9.07 -41.96
CA ARG A 100 20.68 -9.04 -43.30
C ARG A 100 21.59 -10.25 -43.54
N MET A 101 22.36 -10.69 -42.54
CA MET A 101 23.20 -11.90 -42.65
C MET A 101 22.39 -13.18 -42.88
N ARG A 102 21.18 -13.28 -42.30
CA ARG A 102 20.27 -14.42 -42.54
C ARG A 102 19.68 -14.46 -43.96
N VAL A 103 19.51 -13.31 -44.61
CA VAL A 103 18.95 -13.24 -45.98
C VAL A 103 20.00 -13.63 -47.02
N ASN A 104 21.28 -13.31 -46.80
CA ASN A 104 22.38 -13.62 -47.72
C ASN A 104 22.95 -15.05 -47.60
N SER A 105 22.36 -15.92 -46.76
CA SER A 105 22.76 -17.34 -46.62
C SER A 105 21.80 -18.30 -47.36
N ARG A 106 21.14 -17.84 -48.44
CA ARG A 106 20.33 -18.68 -49.33
C ARG A 106 20.87 -18.66 -50.74
#